data_AF-A0A0K8TLK1-F1
#
_entry.id   AF-A0A0K8TLK1-F1
#
_cell.length_a   1.000
_cell.length_b   1.000
_cell.length_c   1.000
_cell.angle_alpha   90.00
_cell.angle_beta   90.00
_cell.angle_gamma   90.00
#
_symmetry.space_group_name_H-M   'P 1'
#
loop_
_entity.id
_entity.type
_entity.pdbx_description
1 polymer ?
#
loop_
_entity_poly.entity_id
_entity_poly.type
_entity_poly.pdbx_seq_one_letter_code
_entity_poly.pdbx_strand_id
1 'polypeptide(L)'
;DVLLNVFHINNKRYRVLLHCDKIVWENPKKQNTTIPLSDILAVKTAEDSSNNSICSDDSAQYNSNDKQKQYIRIFYAKRVENSRSDCNRWKKYSVRLYNSDGATIKLWYDTLSSILEKQNRPKSILLFINPYGGRKQALNIYEKHSKPLLQLANIEINCVISQRANQIRDIIMTQSLDQYDAVCCIGGDGTFAEVFNGLIFRAIHDLNLDPVQPEYIPKPKLPIGVIPAGSTDTMAFSLHGTTDIRTAVIHIILGQTRGLDLCSVCNSNGLLRLYASIVSYGYLGDIALDSEKYRWMGPKRYDYSGFKKIIANKGYEGEIVLLKSEDGEEGVYSSSATTSSTSTIPSSAKSEDSRCYENCDRCSSVQSKLSEEFLSSKSTIDGDKMDYVLMTPSIQNNNKFLENIDREWKIVKGKFFMISGANVSCACPKAPNGFAPNSHLGDGFIDVILVRRTNVINNIRLLLCLARTNSNIRRLPFVETHRTRKFYFRAPKTSCDDSINGSCQPISCSSNKTSHWNCDGEIIHDPDILIKSHCQLINVFMRGPYEPSNTQKSCGSCFP
;
A
#
# COMPACT_ATOMS: atom_id res chain seq x y z
N ASP A 1 -36.09 -1.68 -5.15
CA ASP A 1 -37.00 -2.29 -6.14
C ASP A 1 -36.41 -3.55 -6.72
N VAL A 2 -37.28 -4.50 -7.07
CA VAL A 2 -36.91 -5.75 -7.71
C VAL A 2 -37.26 -5.63 -9.19
N LEU A 3 -36.27 -5.63 -10.08
CA LEU A 3 -36.53 -5.70 -11.53
C LEU A 3 -36.40 -7.15 -11.99
N LEU A 4 -37.44 -7.66 -12.65
CA LEU A 4 -37.48 -9.00 -13.20
C LEU A 4 -37.96 -8.93 -14.65
N ASN A 5 -37.06 -9.24 -15.58
CA ASN A 5 -37.40 -9.31 -17.00
C ASN A 5 -36.78 -10.56 -17.63
N VAL A 6 -37.29 -10.90 -18.80
CA VAL A 6 -36.76 -11.99 -19.61
C VAL A 6 -35.78 -11.43 -20.63
N PHE A 7 -34.57 -11.98 -20.69
CA PHE A 7 -33.57 -11.61 -21.68
C PHE A 7 -33.05 -12.83 -22.45
N HIS A 8 -32.50 -12.58 -23.63
CA HIS A 8 -31.70 -13.56 -24.35
C HIS A 8 -30.22 -13.33 -24.07
N ILE A 9 -29.51 -14.39 -23.67
CA ILE A 9 -28.06 -14.40 -23.46
C ILE A 9 -27.50 -15.58 -24.27
N ASN A 10 -26.58 -15.33 -25.20
CA ASN A 10 -26.05 -16.37 -26.10
C ASN A 10 -27.16 -17.23 -26.75
N ASN A 11 -28.20 -16.56 -27.27
CA ASN A 11 -29.40 -17.16 -27.91
C ASN A 11 -30.29 -18.03 -27.01
N LYS A 12 -30.08 -18.06 -25.69
CA LYS A 12 -30.96 -18.75 -24.75
C LYS A 12 -31.75 -17.76 -23.91
N ARG A 13 -32.99 -18.11 -23.56
CA ARG A 13 -33.92 -17.29 -22.78
C ARG A 13 -33.65 -17.46 -21.28
N TYR A 14 -33.48 -16.36 -20.56
CA TYR A 14 -33.19 -16.31 -19.13
C TYR A 14 -34.15 -15.36 -18.43
N ARG A 15 -34.60 -15.73 -17.22
CA ARG A 15 -35.18 -14.77 -16.28
C ARG A 15 -34.02 -14.10 -15.55
N VAL A 16 -33.88 -12.78 -15.72
CA VAL A 16 -32.83 -11.99 -15.10
C VAL A 16 -33.46 -11.11 -14.04
N LEU A 17 -32.91 -11.21 -12.84
CA LEU A 17 -33.39 -10.55 -11.63
C LEU A 17 -32.33 -9.56 -11.16
N LEU A 18 -32.71 -8.30 -10.98
CA LEU A 18 -31.98 -7.32 -10.19
C LEU A 18 -32.63 -7.28 -8.81
N HIS A 19 -31.90 -7.71 -7.78
CA HIS A 19 -32.41 -7.78 -6.41
C HIS A 19 -31.30 -7.47 -5.40
N CYS A 20 -31.58 -6.55 -4.47
CA CYS A 20 -30.58 -5.96 -3.57
C CYS A 20 -29.39 -5.41 -4.38
N ASP A 21 -28.17 -5.87 -4.08
CA ASP A 21 -26.94 -5.45 -4.72
C ASP A 21 -26.37 -6.47 -5.71
N LYS A 22 -27.25 -7.23 -6.39
CA LYS A 22 -26.81 -8.24 -7.37
C LYS A 22 -27.78 -8.43 -8.54
N ILE A 23 -27.20 -8.80 -9.68
CA ILE A 23 -27.89 -9.32 -10.85
C ILE A 23 -27.75 -10.84 -10.86
N VAL A 24 -28.87 -11.57 -10.99
CA VAL A 24 -28.90 -13.02 -10.94
C VAL A 24 -29.68 -13.56 -12.15
N TRP A 25 -29.16 -14.63 -12.76
CA TRP A 25 -29.92 -15.43 -13.71
C TRP A 25 -29.51 -16.91 -13.64
N GLU A 26 -30.49 -17.78 -13.86
CA GLU A 26 -30.34 -19.23 -13.71
C GLU A 26 -30.07 -19.90 -15.05
N ASN A 27 -29.07 -20.78 -15.11
CA ASN A 27 -28.85 -21.63 -16.27
C ASN A 27 -29.53 -22.98 -16.07
N PRO A 28 -30.46 -23.42 -16.96
CA PRO A 28 -31.15 -24.71 -16.80
C PRO A 28 -30.23 -25.93 -16.68
N LYS A 29 -28.93 -25.80 -16.97
CA LYS A 29 -27.91 -26.86 -16.88
C LYS A 29 -26.72 -26.54 -15.95
N LYS A 30 -26.66 -25.37 -15.29
CA LYS A 30 -25.52 -24.93 -14.43
C LYS A 30 -26.00 -24.00 -13.31
N GLN A 31 -25.24 -23.95 -12.21
CA GLN A 31 -25.44 -23.04 -11.06
C GLN A 31 -25.77 -21.60 -11.46
N ASN A 32 -26.47 -20.88 -10.57
CA ASN A 32 -26.84 -19.47 -10.72
C ASN A 32 -25.63 -18.59 -11.05
N THR A 33 -25.71 -17.81 -12.14
CA THR A 33 -24.73 -16.75 -12.38
C THR A 33 -25.16 -15.53 -11.59
N THR A 34 -24.25 -15.00 -10.76
CA THR A 34 -24.48 -13.79 -9.97
C THR A 34 -23.40 -12.76 -10.26
N ILE A 35 -23.81 -11.52 -10.51
CA ILE A 35 -22.92 -10.36 -10.64
C ILE A 35 -23.27 -9.37 -9.52
N PRO A 36 -22.36 -9.14 -8.54
CA PRO A 36 -22.52 -8.05 -7.59
C PRO A 36 -22.50 -6.69 -8.29
N LEU A 37 -23.39 -5.76 -7.88
CA LEU A 37 -23.40 -4.39 -8.41
C LEU A 37 -22.14 -3.62 -8.04
N SER A 38 -21.49 -3.99 -6.94
CA SER A 38 -20.16 -3.50 -6.55
C SER A 38 -19.05 -3.87 -7.52
N ASP A 39 -19.28 -4.81 -8.44
CA ASP A 39 -18.25 -5.36 -9.33
C ASP A 39 -18.49 -4.97 -10.79
N ILE A 40 -19.59 -4.28 -11.09
CA ILE A 40 -19.88 -3.74 -12.42
C ILE A 40 -18.90 -2.62 -12.72
N LEU A 41 -18.18 -2.68 -13.84
CA LEU A 41 -17.27 -1.62 -14.28
C LEU A 41 -17.98 -0.54 -15.09
N ALA A 42 -18.89 -0.97 -15.97
CA ALA A 42 -19.62 -0.08 -16.87
C ALA A 42 -20.87 -0.77 -17.43
N VAL A 43 -21.83 0.05 -17.83
CA VAL A 43 -23.03 -0.39 -18.54
C VAL A 43 -23.14 0.42 -19.83
N LYS A 44 -23.39 -0.26 -20.95
CA LYS A 44 -23.44 0.34 -22.29
C LYS A 44 -24.64 -0.19 -23.06
N THR A 45 -25.20 0.61 -23.94
CA THR A 45 -26.21 0.18 -24.89
C THR A 45 -25.57 -0.26 -26.22
N ALA A 46 -26.39 -0.76 -27.14
CA ALA A 46 -25.94 -1.10 -28.50
C ALA A 46 -25.36 0.13 -29.24
N GLU A 47 -25.95 1.31 -29.05
CA GLU A 47 -25.55 2.57 -29.71
C GLU A 47 -24.20 3.08 -29.20
N ASP A 48 -23.98 3.01 -27.88
CA ASP A 48 -22.69 3.37 -27.25
C ASP A 48 -21.54 2.48 -27.74
N SER A 49 -21.86 1.21 -28.03
CA SER A 49 -20.89 0.19 -28.43
C SER A 49 -20.45 0.35 -29.89
N SER A 50 -21.28 0.95 -30.75
CA SER A 50 -20.92 1.26 -32.14
C SER A 50 -20.02 2.49 -32.28
N ASN A 51 -20.13 3.46 -31.36
CA ASN A 51 -19.39 4.72 -31.45
C ASN A 51 -17.99 4.64 -30.79
N ASN A 52 -17.73 3.67 -29.93
CA ASN A 52 -16.45 3.51 -29.23
C ASN A 52 -15.64 2.31 -29.78
N SER A 53 -14.58 2.60 -30.54
CA SER A 53 -13.61 1.62 -31.07
C SER A 53 -12.79 0.86 -30.01
N ILE A 54 -12.95 1.22 -28.73
CA ILE A 54 -12.23 0.67 -27.57
C ILE A 54 -12.70 -0.75 -27.20
N CYS A 55 -13.83 -1.22 -27.73
CA CYS A 55 -14.45 -2.50 -27.36
C CYS A 55 -13.95 -3.74 -28.15
N SER A 56 -12.83 -3.65 -28.87
CA SER A 56 -12.38 -4.64 -29.88
C SER A 56 -11.68 -5.90 -29.35
N ASP A 57 -11.48 -6.05 -28.03
CA ASP A 57 -10.69 -7.14 -27.46
C ASP A 57 -11.44 -8.46 -27.18
N ASP A 58 -12.76 -8.54 -27.41
CA ASP A 58 -13.49 -9.81 -27.32
C ASP A 58 -13.63 -10.43 -28.73
N SER A 59 -12.86 -11.48 -28.98
CA SER A 59 -12.88 -12.34 -30.18
C SER A 59 -14.18 -13.15 -30.37
N ALA A 60 -15.33 -12.54 -30.09
CA ALA A 60 -16.62 -13.04 -30.54
C ALA A 60 -16.90 -12.46 -31.93
N GLN A 61 -16.85 -13.31 -32.95
CA GLN A 61 -17.20 -13.03 -34.35
C GLN A 61 -18.34 -12.01 -34.45
N TYR A 62 -18.01 -10.83 -34.99
CA TYR A 62 -18.96 -9.77 -35.27
C TYR A 62 -19.85 -10.21 -36.43
N ASN A 63 -20.95 -10.92 -36.13
CA ASN A 63 -21.92 -11.30 -37.15
C ASN A 63 -22.68 -10.05 -37.61
N SER A 64 -22.71 -9.82 -38.91
CA SER A 64 -23.38 -8.70 -39.60
C SER A 64 -24.89 -8.58 -39.32
N ASN A 65 -25.51 -9.57 -38.67
CA ASN A 65 -26.92 -9.58 -38.25
C ASN A 65 -27.20 -8.89 -36.88
N ASP A 66 -26.20 -8.40 -36.15
CA ASP A 66 -26.41 -7.76 -34.82
C ASP A 66 -26.96 -6.31 -34.91
N LYS A 67 -27.04 -5.71 -36.10
CA LYS A 67 -27.50 -4.31 -36.29
C LYS A 67 -28.97 -4.06 -35.95
N GLN A 68 -29.80 -5.09 -35.83
CA GLN A 68 -31.24 -4.96 -35.48
C GLN A 68 -31.57 -5.34 -34.03
N LYS A 69 -30.59 -5.80 -33.24
CA LYS A 69 -30.86 -6.33 -31.91
C LYS A 69 -30.56 -5.31 -30.82
N GLN A 70 -31.58 -4.94 -30.05
CA GLN A 70 -31.42 -4.09 -28.87
C GLN A 70 -30.87 -4.92 -27.69
N TYR A 71 -29.84 -4.40 -27.05
CA TYR A 71 -29.23 -5.03 -25.87
C TYR A 71 -28.63 -3.99 -24.94
N ILE A 72 -28.53 -4.41 -23.68
CA ILE A 72 -27.69 -3.78 -22.67
C ILE A 72 -26.47 -4.67 -22.45
N ARG A 73 -25.27 -4.08 -22.48
CA ARG A 73 -24.01 -4.76 -22.21
C ARG A 73 -23.49 -4.32 -20.86
N ILE A 74 -23.34 -5.29 -19.97
CA ILE A 74 -22.82 -5.09 -18.62
C ILE A 74 -21.39 -5.59 -18.61
N PHE A 75 -20.45 -4.69 -18.33
CA PHE A 75 -19.05 -5.02 -18.07
C PHE A 75 -18.86 -5.14 -16.57
N TYR A 76 -18.26 -6.23 -16.12
CA TYR A 76 -18.04 -6.49 -14.70
C TYR A 76 -16.68 -7.13 -14.48
N ALA A 77 -16.14 -7.01 -13.28
CA ALA A 77 -14.91 -7.67 -12.89
C ALA A 77 -15.20 -8.91 -12.06
N LYS A 78 -14.38 -9.95 -12.20
CA LYS A 78 -14.40 -11.12 -11.31
C LYS A 78 -12.97 -11.56 -11.01
N ARG A 79 -12.74 -12.05 -9.78
CA ARG A 79 -11.49 -12.72 -9.41
C ARG A 79 -11.25 -13.99 -10.23
N VAL A 80 -9.98 -14.32 -10.45
CA VAL A 80 -9.57 -15.58 -11.06
C VAL A 80 -9.62 -16.69 -10.01
N GLU A 81 -10.61 -17.56 -10.10
CA GLU A 81 -10.83 -18.64 -9.10
C GLU A 81 -9.99 -19.91 -9.39
N ASN A 82 -9.42 -20.03 -10.59
CA ASN A 82 -8.83 -21.29 -11.06
C ASN A 82 -7.43 -21.59 -10.50
N SER A 83 -6.85 -20.72 -9.68
CA SER A 83 -5.54 -20.95 -9.05
C SER A 83 -5.42 -20.25 -7.69
N ARG A 84 -4.97 -20.99 -6.66
CA ARG A 84 -4.66 -20.41 -5.34
C ARG A 84 -3.59 -19.32 -5.41
N SER A 85 -2.63 -19.43 -6.33
CA SER A 85 -1.56 -18.41 -6.48
C SER A 85 -1.98 -17.18 -7.29
N ASP A 86 -3.14 -17.22 -7.95
CA ASP A 86 -3.65 -16.14 -8.82
C ASP A 86 -4.99 -15.58 -8.32
N CYS A 87 -5.42 -15.99 -7.13
CA CYS A 87 -6.75 -15.67 -6.57
C CYS A 87 -6.97 -14.16 -6.32
N ASN A 88 -5.89 -13.38 -6.28
CA ASN A 88 -5.90 -11.93 -6.14
C ASN A 88 -6.09 -11.18 -7.46
N ARG A 89 -5.96 -11.85 -8.60
CA ARG A 89 -6.09 -11.21 -9.91
C ARG A 89 -7.56 -11.04 -10.29
N TRP A 90 -7.91 -9.85 -10.74
CA TRP A 90 -9.22 -9.52 -11.29
C TRP A 90 -9.19 -9.46 -12.82
N LYS A 91 -10.24 -9.97 -13.45
CA LYS A 91 -10.43 -9.91 -14.90
C LYS A 91 -11.77 -9.25 -15.23
N LYS A 92 -11.75 -8.43 -16.28
CA LYS A 92 -12.96 -7.90 -16.92
C LYS A 92 -13.67 -9.02 -17.67
N TYR A 93 -14.98 -9.08 -17.53
CA TYR A 93 -15.93 -9.88 -18.29
C TYR A 93 -17.03 -8.96 -18.85
N SER A 94 -17.80 -9.48 -19.80
CA SER A 94 -19.02 -8.81 -20.25
C SER A 94 -20.14 -9.79 -20.52
N VAL A 95 -21.37 -9.34 -20.32
CA VAL A 95 -22.59 -10.06 -20.70
C VAL A 95 -23.49 -9.11 -21.48
N ARG A 96 -24.09 -9.62 -22.56
CA ARG A 96 -25.10 -8.90 -23.33
C ARG A 96 -26.46 -9.48 -23.00
N LEU A 97 -27.38 -8.63 -22.55
CA LEU A 97 -28.76 -8.98 -22.27
C LEU A 97 -29.62 -8.42 -23.41
N TYR A 98 -30.06 -9.29 -24.31
CA TYR A 98 -30.87 -8.91 -25.46
C TYR A 98 -32.36 -8.93 -25.10
N ASN A 99 -33.10 -7.91 -25.53
CA ASN A 99 -34.56 -7.85 -25.40
C ASN A 99 -35.16 -7.21 -26.65
N SER A 100 -36.32 -7.68 -27.09
CA SER A 100 -37.06 -7.09 -28.20
C SER A 100 -37.78 -5.80 -27.82
N ASP A 101 -38.07 -5.62 -26.53
CA ASP A 101 -38.67 -4.39 -26.00
C ASP A 101 -37.60 -3.38 -25.59
N GLY A 102 -37.55 -2.27 -26.32
CA GLY A 102 -36.62 -1.17 -26.07
C GLY A 102 -36.91 -0.41 -24.78
N ALA A 103 -38.16 -0.39 -24.32
CA ALA A 103 -38.49 0.22 -23.04
C ALA A 103 -37.85 -0.55 -21.88
N THR A 104 -37.86 -1.89 -21.95
CA THR A 104 -37.14 -2.74 -20.98
C THR A 104 -35.62 -2.49 -21.01
N ILE A 105 -35.01 -2.37 -22.20
CA ILE A 105 -33.57 -2.07 -22.30
C ILE A 105 -33.24 -0.72 -21.65
N LYS A 106 -34.03 0.31 -21.96
CA LYS A 106 -33.86 1.64 -21.39
C LYS A 106 -34.03 1.65 -19.87
N LEU A 107 -35.09 1.02 -19.36
CA LEU A 107 -35.33 0.91 -17.91
C LEU A 107 -34.14 0.28 -17.18
N TRP A 108 -33.60 -0.83 -17.70
CA TRP A 108 -32.45 -1.51 -17.11
C TRP A 108 -31.18 -0.67 -17.19
N TYR A 109 -30.97 0.01 -18.32
CA TYR A 109 -29.83 0.92 -18.49
C TYR A 109 -29.90 2.07 -17.48
N ASP A 110 -31.01 2.80 -17.44
CA ASP A 110 -31.20 3.95 -16.54
C ASP A 110 -31.07 3.52 -15.07
N THR A 111 -31.64 2.36 -14.71
CA THR A 111 -31.55 1.83 -13.35
C THR A 111 -30.10 1.51 -12.97
N LEU A 112 -29.39 0.74 -13.80
CA LEU A 112 -28.01 0.35 -13.48
C LEU A 112 -27.07 1.56 -13.52
N SER A 113 -27.24 2.46 -14.49
CA SER A 113 -26.45 3.70 -14.58
C SER A 113 -26.65 4.56 -13.34
N SER A 114 -27.89 4.76 -12.86
CA SER A 114 -28.16 5.49 -11.61
C SER A 114 -27.54 4.82 -10.39
N ILE A 115 -27.53 3.48 -10.32
CA ILE A 115 -26.85 2.74 -9.24
C ILE A 115 -25.35 2.99 -9.29
N LEU A 116 -24.72 2.97 -10.47
CA LEU A 116 -23.29 3.24 -10.63
C LEU A 116 -22.93 4.68 -10.27
N GLU A 117 -23.77 5.65 -10.62
CA GLU A 117 -23.58 7.07 -10.30
C GLU A 117 -23.63 7.35 -8.80
N LYS A 118 -24.41 6.57 -8.04
CA LYS A 118 -24.51 6.66 -6.57
C LYS A 118 -23.36 6.00 -5.84
N GLN A 119 -22.52 5.23 -6.53
CA GLN A 119 -21.32 4.66 -5.92
C GLN A 119 -20.21 5.72 -5.85
N ASN A 120 -19.38 5.66 -4.79
CA ASN A 120 -18.24 6.56 -4.59
C ASN A 120 -17.07 6.20 -5.53
N ARG A 121 -17.29 6.34 -6.84
CA ARG A 121 -16.29 6.09 -7.88
C ARG A 121 -15.67 7.41 -8.33
N PRO A 122 -14.36 7.44 -8.62
CA PRO A 122 -13.75 8.62 -9.21
C PRO A 122 -14.32 8.84 -10.62
N LYS A 123 -14.70 10.08 -10.94
CA LYS A 123 -15.17 10.50 -12.26
C LYS A 123 -14.06 11.24 -13.02
N SER A 124 -13.18 11.95 -12.31
CA SER A 124 -12.00 12.62 -12.88
C SER A 124 -10.73 12.29 -12.09
N ILE A 125 -9.66 11.90 -12.78
CA ILE A 125 -8.37 11.56 -12.16
C ILE A 125 -7.20 12.35 -12.78
N LEU A 126 -6.29 12.80 -11.91
CA LEU A 126 -4.97 13.26 -12.33
C LEU A 126 -4.00 12.07 -12.29
N LEU A 127 -3.49 11.66 -13.45
CA LEU A 127 -2.66 10.48 -13.62
C LEU A 127 -1.20 10.86 -13.94
N PHE A 128 -0.29 10.58 -13.03
CA PHE A 128 1.16 10.73 -13.27
C PHE A 128 1.77 9.46 -13.85
N ILE A 129 2.57 9.60 -14.90
CA ILE A 129 3.30 8.48 -15.53
C ILE A 129 4.80 8.73 -15.41
N ASN A 130 5.51 7.80 -14.76
CA ASN A 130 6.97 7.80 -14.76
C ASN A 130 7.49 6.84 -15.85
N PRO A 131 7.95 7.35 -17.01
CA PRO A 131 8.39 6.51 -18.14
C PRO A 131 9.73 5.82 -17.88
N TYR A 132 10.52 6.31 -16.90
CA TYR A 132 11.87 5.82 -16.62
C TYR A 132 11.93 4.80 -15.49
N GLY A 133 10.87 4.69 -14.69
CA GLY A 133 10.80 3.77 -13.56
C GLY A 133 10.89 2.29 -13.98
N GLY A 134 11.60 1.50 -13.17
CA GLY A 134 11.61 0.04 -13.24
C GLY A 134 11.86 -0.53 -14.62
N ARG A 135 10.79 -1.09 -15.23
CA ARG A 135 10.85 -1.81 -16.52
C ARG A 135 10.77 -0.91 -17.74
N LYS A 136 10.61 0.41 -17.56
CA LYS A 136 10.40 1.41 -18.63
C LYS A 136 9.18 1.08 -19.51
N GLN A 137 8.14 0.51 -18.90
CA GLN A 137 6.91 0.10 -19.58
C GLN A 137 5.71 0.98 -19.25
N ALA A 138 5.86 1.99 -18.38
CA ALA A 138 4.74 2.76 -17.84
C ALA A 138 3.81 3.36 -18.91
N LEU A 139 4.38 3.92 -19.99
CA LEU A 139 3.58 4.48 -21.09
C LEU A 139 2.82 3.39 -21.87
N ASN A 140 3.44 2.24 -22.13
CA ASN A 140 2.78 1.10 -22.77
C ASN A 140 1.70 0.49 -21.86
N ILE A 141 1.94 0.43 -20.55
CA ILE A 141 0.97 0.00 -19.53
C ILE A 141 -0.25 0.93 -19.53
N TYR A 142 -0.03 2.25 -19.65
CA TYR A 142 -1.09 3.22 -19.78
C TYR A 142 -1.95 2.95 -21.02
N GLU A 143 -1.34 2.96 -22.21
CA GLU A 143 -2.06 2.85 -23.48
C GLU A 143 -2.75 1.49 -23.67
N LYS A 144 -2.10 0.37 -23.31
CA LYS A 144 -2.66 -0.98 -23.53
C LYS A 144 -3.63 -1.46 -22.45
N HIS A 145 -3.52 -0.96 -21.23
CA HIS A 145 -4.23 -1.57 -20.09
C HIS A 145 -5.03 -0.56 -19.26
N SER A 146 -4.42 0.58 -18.92
CA SER A 146 -5.04 1.52 -17.98
C SER A 146 -6.11 2.36 -18.67
N LYS A 147 -5.74 3.04 -19.76
CA LYS A 147 -6.60 3.95 -20.52
C LYS A 147 -7.87 3.27 -21.05
N PRO A 148 -7.83 2.07 -21.67
CA PRO A 148 -9.05 1.43 -22.17
C PRO A 148 -10.06 1.08 -21.06
N LEU A 149 -9.58 0.65 -19.90
CA LEU A 149 -10.45 0.29 -18.77
C LEU A 149 -11.05 1.53 -18.09
N LEU A 150 -10.26 2.58 -17.90
CA LEU A 150 -10.73 3.84 -17.32
C LEU A 150 -11.75 4.53 -18.24
N GLN A 151 -11.48 4.57 -19.55
CA GLN A 151 -12.43 5.10 -20.54
C GLN A 151 -13.72 4.28 -20.62
N LEU A 152 -13.63 2.94 -20.52
CA LEU A 152 -14.81 2.07 -20.46
C LEU A 152 -15.73 2.48 -19.30
N ALA A 153 -15.15 2.84 -18.16
CA ALA A 153 -15.85 3.29 -16.95
C ALA A 153 -16.26 4.77 -16.97
N ASN A 154 -16.10 5.47 -18.10
CA ASN A 154 -16.37 6.91 -18.24
C ASN A 154 -15.58 7.80 -17.24
N ILE A 155 -14.35 7.41 -16.92
CA ILE A 155 -13.47 8.21 -16.06
C ILE A 155 -12.65 9.16 -16.94
N GLU A 156 -12.72 10.45 -16.67
CA GLU A 156 -11.88 11.47 -17.28
C GLU A 156 -10.44 11.36 -16.75
N ILE A 157 -9.47 11.39 -17.64
CA ILE A 157 -8.05 11.18 -17.31
C ILE A 157 -7.25 12.39 -17.77
N ASN A 158 -6.75 13.18 -16.83
CA ASN A 158 -5.68 14.13 -17.14
C ASN A 158 -4.33 13.46 -16.89
N CYS A 159 -3.56 13.25 -17.95
CA CYS A 159 -2.31 12.49 -17.89
C CYS A 159 -1.08 13.40 -17.96
N VAL A 160 -0.18 13.25 -17.00
CA VAL A 160 1.09 13.98 -16.92
C VAL A 160 2.27 13.01 -16.93
N ILE A 161 3.15 13.13 -17.92
CA ILE A 161 4.37 12.32 -18.02
C ILE A 161 5.53 13.05 -17.33
N SER A 162 6.03 12.50 -16.23
CA SER A 162 7.17 13.06 -15.50
C SER A 162 8.47 12.89 -16.30
N GLN A 163 9.27 13.94 -16.33
CA GLN A 163 10.55 14.06 -17.04
C GLN A 163 11.76 13.95 -16.09
N ARG A 164 11.58 14.27 -14.80
CA ARG A 164 12.64 14.24 -13.78
C ARG A 164 12.12 13.81 -12.42
N ALA A 165 13.04 13.42 -11.54
CA ALA A 165 12.74 13.18 -10.13
C ALA A 165 12.14 14.43 -9.47
N ASN A 166 11.22 14.21 -8.53
CA ASN A 166 10.46 15.22 -7.78
C ASN A 166 9.51 16.10 -8.61
N GLN A 167 9.41 15.92 -9.93
CA GLN A 167 8.49 16.75 -10.73
C GLN A 167 7.03 16.51 -10.35
N ILE A 168 6.66 15.28 -9.97
CA ILE A 168 5.29 14.97 -9.57
C ILE A 168 4.93 15.75 -8.31
N ARG A 169 5.83 15.75 -7.32
CA ARG A 169 5.70 16.56 -6.11
C ARG A 169 5.54 18.05 -6.46
N ASP A 170 6.41 18.59 -7.31
CA ASP A 170 6.37 20.00 -7.69
C ASP A 170 5.04 20.40 -8.35
N ILE A 171 4.50 19.54 -9.22
CA ILE A 171 3.21 19.77 -9.87
C ILE A 171 2.07 19.75 -8.85
N ILE A 172 2.06 18.76 -7.95
CA ILE A 172 1.04 18.65 -6.88
C ILE A 172 1.04 19.90 -5.98
N MET A 173 2.23 20.44 -5.67
CA MET A 173 2.38 21.63 -4.83
C MET A 173 1.92 22.92 -5.51
N THR A 174 1.90 22.98 -6.85
CA THR A 174 1.72 24.25 -7.60
C THR A 174 0.40 24.36 -8.36
N GLN A 175 -0.21 23.26 -8.78
CA GLN A 175 -1.45 23.27 -9.56
C GLN A 175 -2.67 23.07 -8.67
N SER A 176 -3.85 23.62 -9.04
CA SER A 176 -5.10 23.27 -8.35
C SER A 176 -5.44 21.79 -8.59
N LEU A 177 -5.98 21.14 -7.56
CA LEU A 177 -6.44 19.75 -7.60
C LEU A 177 -7.95 19.61 -7.36
N ASP A 178 -8.68 20.72 -7.24
CA ASP A 178 -10.09 20.72 -6.79
C ASP A 178 -11.04 20.05 -7.79
N GLN A 179 -10.63 19.96 -9.05
CA GLN A 179 -11.38 19.34 -10.15
C GLN A 179 -11.23 17.82 -10.24
N TYR A 180 -10.34 17.22 -9.44
CA TYR A 180 -10.07 15.78 -9.49
C TYR A 180 -10.65 15.08 -8.28
N ASP A 181 -11.18 13.88 -8.50
CA ASP A 181 -11.67 13.01 -7.43
C ASP A 181 -10.52 12.15 -6.85
N ALA A 182 -9.41 12.02 -7.58
CA ALA A 182 -8.26 11.21 -7.19
C ALA A 182 -6.96 11.62 -7.89
N VAL A 183 -5.84 11.30 -7.25
CA VAL A 183 -4.51 11.34 -7.86
C VAL A 183 -3.97 9.93 -8.03
N CYS A 184 -3.62 9.54 -9.24
CA CYS A 184 -3.14 8.21 -9.57
C CYS A 184 -1.72 8.28 -10.13
N CYS A 185 -0.96 7.19 -10.02
CA CYS A 185 0.34 7.07 -10.68
C CYS A 185 0.58 5.70 -11.31
N ILE A 186 1.27 5.70 -12.46
CA ILE A 186 1.87 4.50 -13.08
C ILE A 186 3.37 4.57 -12.84
N GLY A 187 3.88 3.68 -11.99
CA GLY A 187 5.26 3.71 -11.54
C GLY A 187 5.59 2.63 -10.51
N GLY A 188 6.76 2.75 -9.88
CA GLY A 188 7.13 1.92 -8.74
C GLY A 188 6.90 2.63 -7.41
N ASP A 189 7.41 2.05 -6.34
CA ASP A 189 7.26 2.55 -4.96
C ASP A 189 7.72 4.02 -4.81
N GLY A 190 8.81 4.42 -5.47
CA GLY A 190 9.30 5.81 -5.47
C GLY A 190 8.35 6.82 -6.14
N THR A 191 7.68 6.44 -7.23
CA THR A 191 6.66 7.31 -7.88
C THR A 191 5.47 7.52 -6.95
N PHE A 192 5.02 6.44 -6.29
CA PHE A 192 3.97 6.53 -5.28
C PHE A 192 4.39 7.43 -4.10
N ALA A 193 5.66 7.35 -3.67
CA ALA A 193 6.23 8.21 -2.65
C ALA A 193 6.26 9.69 -3.03
N GLU A 194 6.57 10.04 -4.28
CA GLU A 194 6.47 11.43 -4.75
C GLU A 194 5.03 11.97 -4.65
N VAL A 195 4.04 11.14 -5.01
CA VAL A 195 2.61 11.53 -4.96
C VAL A 195 2.16 11.81 -3.52
N PHE A 196 2.31 10.85 -2.60
CA PHE A 196 1.77 11.05 -1.25
C PHE A 196 2.56 12.10 -0.47
N ASN A 197 3.89 12.21 -0.65
CA ASN A 197 4.64 13.31 -0.03
C ASN A 197 4.18 14.65 -0.59
N GLY A 198 3.98 14.78 -1.90
CA GLY A 198 3.44 16.00 -2.51
C GLY A 198 2.08 16.40 -1.93
N LEU A 199 1.16 15.46 -1.81
CA LEU A 199 -0.18 15.73 -1.26
C LEU A 199 -0.13 16.13 0.23
N ILE A 200 0.73 15.50 1.02
CA ILE A 200 0.87 15.81 2.45
C ILE A 200 1.54 17.16 2.65
N PHE A 201 2.66 17.43 1.97
CA PHE A 201 3.34 18.73 2.07
C PHE A 201 2.45 19.87 1.55
N ARG A 202 1.61 19.60 0.54
CA ARG A 202 0.57 20.54 0.13
C ARG A 202 -0.44 20.75 1.24
N ALA A 203 -0.97 19.69 1.85
CA ALA A 203 -1.94 19.85 2.93
C ALA A 203 -1.35 20.61 4.14
N ILE A 204 -0.07 20.42 4.46
CA ILE A 204 0.67 21.23 5.45
C ILE A 204 0.66 22.71 5.05
N HIS A 205 1.02 23.00 3.79
CA HIS A 205 1.02 24.35 3.24
C HIS A 205 -0.38 25.00 3.25
N ASP A 206 -1.39 24.31 2.74
CA ASP A 206 -2.77 24.81 2.61
C ASP A 206 -3.43 25.07 3.98
N LEU A 207 -2.97 24.38 5.03
CA LEU A 207 -3.38 24.60 6.43
C LEU A 207 -2.51 25.60 7.18
N ASN A 208 -1.53 26.24 6.52
CA ASN A 208 -0.57 27.17 7.12
C ASN A 208 0.22 26.56 8.31
N LEU A 209 0.50 25.27 8.27
CA LEU A 209 1.35 24.60 9.25
C LEU A 209 2.83 24.84 8.92
N ASP A 210 3.69 24.82 9.95
CA ASP A 210 5.15 24.89 9.75
C ASP A 210 5.62 23.70 8.90
N PRO A 211 6.26 23.92 7.73
CA PRO A 211 6.73 22.84 6.88
C PRO A 211 7.91 22.05 7.46
N VAL A 212 8.62 22.61 8.42
CA VAL A 212 9.79 22.01 9.07
C VAL A 212 9.37 21.25 10.32
N GLN A 213 8.52 21.84 11.16
CA GLN A 213 8.03 21.22 12.39
C GLN A 213 6.51 21.36 12.53
N PRO A 214 5.72 20.69 11.67
CA PRO A 214 4.28 20.79 11.74
C PRO A 214 3.76 20.19 13.05
N GLU A 215 2.77 20.83 13.65
CA GLU A 215 2.14 20.36 14.90
C GLU A 215 1.57 18.93 14.75
N TYR A 216 1.04 18.62 13.57
CA TYR A 216 0.60 17.29 13.16
C TYR A 216 0.78 17.09 11.66
N ILE A 217 0.75 15.84 11.20
CA ILE A 217 0.77 15.55 9.76
C ILE A 217 -0.67 15.46 9.26
N PRO A 218 -1.14 16.37 8.38
CA PRO A 218 -2.51 16.36 7.92
C PRO A 218 -2.77 15.24 6.90
N LYS A 219 -3.97 14.67 6.98
CA LYS A 219 -4.49 13.70 6.01
C LYS A 219 -4.94 14.43 4.73
N PRO A 220 -4.37 14.13 3.55
CA PRO A 220 -4.83 14.72 2.30
C PRO A 220 -6.24 14.20 1.94
N LYS A 221 -7.02 15.05 1.28
CA LYS A 221 -8.41 14.75 0.89
C LYS A 221 -8.50 13.71 -0.21
N LEU A 222 -7.61 13.80 -1.20
CA LEU A 222 -7.68 12.98 -2.41
C LEU A 222 -7.12 11.57 -2.17
N PRO A 223 -7.88 10.51 -2.49
CA PRO A 223 -7.38 9.15 -2.48
C PRO A 223 -6.34 8.93 -3.59
N ILE A 224 -5.44 7.98 -3.36
CA ILE A 224 -4.30 7.70 -4.24
C ILE A 224 -4.45 6.33 -4.91
N GLY A 225 -4.29 6.29 -6.24
CA GLY A 225 -4.21 5.05 -7.01
C GLY A 225 -2.79 4.72 -7.43
N VAL A 226 -2.35 3.47 -7.25
CA VAL A 226 -1.01 3.01 -7.69
C VAL A 226 -1.15 1.88 -8.70
N ILE A 227 -0.61 2.08 -9.90
CA ILE A 227 -0.58 1.09 -10.97
C ILE A 227 0.88 0.64 -11.13
N PRO A 228 1.19 -0.66 -10.92
CA PRO A 228 2.55 -1.15 -10.86
C PRO A 228 3.27 -1.09 -12.21
N ALA A 229 4.43 -0.45 -12.23
CA ALA A 229 5.37 -0.43 -13.37
C ALA A 229 6.85 -0.51 -12.91
N GLY A 230 7.08 -0.72 -11.62
CA GLY A 230 8.39 -0.78 -10.99
C GLY A 230 9.08 -2.14 -11.13
N SER A 231 10.19 -2.29 -10.40
CA SER A 231 10.94 -3.55 -10.33
C SER A 231 10.50 -4.42 -9.16
N THR A 232 10.11 -3.80 -8.05
CA THR A 232 9.65 -4.43 -6.81
C THR A 232 8.13 -4.42 -6.71
N ASP A 233 7.51 -3.25 -6.91
CA ASP A 233 6.07 -3.00 -6.79
C ASP A 233 5.50 -3.49 -5.45
N THR A 234 6.25 -3.22 -4.37
CA THR A 234 5.95 -3.71 -3.02
C THR A 234 4.61 -3.17 -2.52
N MET A 235 4.34 -1.89 -2.78
CA MET A 235 3.08 -1.26 -2.38
C MET A 235 1.90 -1.85 -3.15
N ALA A 236 1.99 -1.96 -4.48
CA ALA A 236 0.92 -2.56 -5.28
C ALA A 236 0.64 -4.01 -4.87
N PHE A 237 1.69 -4.79 -4.61
CA PHE A 237 1.55 -6.16 -4.12
C PHE A 237 0.90 -6.21 -2.74
N SER A 238 1.29 -5.32 -1.82
CA SER A 238 0.71 -5.27 -0.46
C SER A 238 -0.77 -4.86 -0.47
N LEU A 239 -1.16 -3.95 -1.36
CA LEU A 239 -2.54 -3.46 -1.48
C LEU A 239 -3.47 -4.46 -2.17
N HIS A 240 -2.97 -5.23 -3.14
CA HIS A 240 -3.81 -6.05 -4.02
C HIS A 240 -3.54 -7.55 -3.91
N GLY A 241 -2.44 -7.98 -3.28
CA GLY A 241 -1.97 -9.36 -3.28
C GLY A 241 -1.41 -9.83 -4.63
N THR A 242 -1.25 -8.91 -5.59
CA THR A 242 -0.75 -9.15 -6.95
C THR A 242 -0.17 -7.87 -7.53
N THR A 243 0.76 -7.99 -8.49
CA THR A 243 1.26 -6.85 -9.29
C THR A 243 0.56 -6.78 -10.65
N ASP A 244 -0.62 -7.39 -10.79
CA ASP A 244 -1.41 -7.34 -12.02
C ASP A 244 -1.96 -5.93 -12.26
N ILE A 245 -1.58 -5.35 -13.40
CA ILE A 245 -1.95 -3.99 -13.80
C ILE A 245 -3.46 -3.80 -13.85
N ARG A 246 -4.18 -4.75 -14.46
CA ARG A 246 -5.62 -4.64 -14.68
C ARG A 246 -6.36 -4.65 -13.35
N THR A 247 -5.87 -5.44 -12.39
CA THR A 247 -6.39 -5.49 -11.03
C THR A 247 -6.31 -4.13 -10.34
N ALA A 248 -5.15 -3.46 -10.41
CA ALA A 248 -4.99 -2.12 -9.84
C ALA A 248 -5.96 -1.11 -10.48
N VAL A 249 -6.08 -1.12 -11.81
CA VAL A 249 -6.99 -0.23 -12.55
C VAL A 249 -8.46 -0.52 -12.21
N ILE A 250 -8.83 -1.80 -12.09
CA ILE A 250 -10.17 -2.22 -11.68
C ILE A 250 -10.48 -1.69 -10.29
N HIS A 251 -9.56 -1.79 -9.32
CA HIS A 251 -9.80 -1.25 -7.97
C HIS A 251 -10.01 0.27 -7.96
N ILE A 252 -9.30 1.02 -8.81
CA ILE A 252 -9.54 2.46 -9.00
C ILE A 252 -10.95 2.71 -9.53
N ILE A 253 -11.36 1.99 -10.59
CA ILE A 253 -12.70 2.12 -11.19
C ILE A 253 -13.82 1.82 -10.18
N LEU A 254 -13.63 0.78 -9.36
CA LEU A 254 -14.63 0.37 -8.38
C LEU A 254 -14.70 1.32 -7.17
N GLY A 255 -13.75 2.24 -7.02
CA GLY A 255 -13.82 3.36 -6.07
C GLY A 255 -13.60 3.02 -4.60
N GLN A 256 -13.41 1.74 -4.27
CA GLN A 256 -13.22 1.34 -2.87
C GLN A 256 -11.86 1.78 -2.36
N THR A 257 -11.86 2.50 -1.25
CA THR A 257 -10.65 3.03 -0.61
C THR A 257 -10.49 2.48 0.80
N ARG A 258 -9.23 2.44 1.26
CA ARG A 258 -8.90 2.18 2.67
C ARG A 258 -7.78 3.09 3.13
N GLY A 259 -7.74 3.33 4.44
CA GLY A 259 -6.64 4.01 5.09
C GLY A 259 -5.35 3.19 5.04
N LEU A 260 -4.24 3.84 4.70
CA LEU A 260 -2.90 3.29 4.71
C LEU A 260 -2.02 4.11 5.67
N ASP A 261 -1.29 3.40 6.53
CA ASP A 261 -0.32 3.99 7.45
C ASP A 261 0.87 4.56 6.68
N LEU A 262 1.35 5.71 7.13
CA LEU A 262 2.62 6.28 6.68
C LEU A 262 3.49 6.61 7.89
N CYS A 263 4.79 6.59 7.71
CA CYS A 263 5.74 6.91 8.77
C CYS A 263 6.53 8.17 8.41
N SER A 264 6.51 9.17 9.30
CA SER A 264 7.34 10.36 9.15
C SER A 264 8.76 10.09 9.63
N VAL A 265 9.74 10.55 8.85
CA VAL A 265 11.16 10.57 9.21
C VAL A 265 11.56 12.01 9.49
N CYS A 266 12.01 12.27 10.71
CA CYS A 266 12.47 13.57 11.16
C CYS A 266 13.92 13.47 11.65
N ASN A 267 14.67 14.56 11.55
CA ASN A 267 15.95 14.73 12.23
C ASN A 267 15.93 15.98 13.12
N SER A 268 17.10 16.43 13.58
CA SER A 268 17.23 17.66 14.37
C SER A 268 16.73 18.92 13.64
N ASN A 269 16.77 18.91 12.31
CA ASN A 269 16.34 20.02 11.48
C ASN A 269 14.85 19.97 11.15
N GLY A 270 14.10 18.93 11.53
CA GLY A 270 12.67 18.81 11.29
C GLY A 270 12.25 17.61 10.45
N LEU A 271 11.05 17.69 9.86
CA LEU A 271 10.46 16.68 9.00
C LEU A 271 11.22 16.58 7.68
N LEU A 272 11.78 15.41 7.38
CA LEU A 272 12.50 15.16 6.13
C LEU A 272 11.55 14.66 5.05
N ARG A 273 10.79 13.60 5.34
CA ARG A 273 9.84 12.95 4.42
C ARG A 273 8.99 11.91 5.12
N LEU A 274 8.04 11.34 4.39
CA LEU A 274 7.31 10.16 4.79
C LEU A 274 7.65 8.95 3.91
N TYR A 275 7.52 7.75 4.49
CA TYR A 275 7.58 6.46 3.78
C TYR A 275 6.33 5.63 4.05
N ALA A 276 6.01 4.76 3.10
CA ALA A 276 4.88 3.85 3.11
C ALA A 276 5.27 2.39 3.30
N SER A 277 6.51 1.98 2.98
CA SER A 277 6.89 0.56 3.05
C SER A 277 7.99 0.25 4.07
N ILE A 278 9.19 0.80 3.89
CA ILE A 278 10.34 0.43 4.71
C ILE A 278 11.38 1.54 4.76
N VAL A 279 11.95 1.71 5.95
CA VAL A 279 13.17 2.47 6.18
C VAL A 279 14.25 1.53 6.71
N SER A 280 15.50 1.64 6.25
CA SER A 280 16.57 0.70 6.60
C SER A 280 17.94 1.34 6.67
N TYR A 281 18.67 1.07 7.77
CA TYR A 281 20.04 1.48 8.03
C TYR A 281 21.00 0.30 7.93
N GLY A 282 22.27 0.59 7.65
CA GLY A 282 23.32 -0.42 7.59
C GLY A 282 23.34 -1.10 6.23
N TYR A 283 23.38 -2.44 6.19
CA TYR A 283 23.56 -3.19 4.95
C TYR A 283 22.62 -2.76 3.80
N LEU A 284 21.32 -2.64 4.05
CA LEU A 284 20.35 -2.25 3.02
C LEU A 284 20.46 -0.77 2.62
N GLY A 285 20.77 0.11 3.56
CA GLY A 285 21.03 1.53 3.28
C GLY A 285 22.28 1.73 2.41
N ASP A 286 23.36 1.03 2.75
CA ASP A 286 24.61 1.02 1.99
C ASP A 286 24.46 0.40 0.59
N ILE A 287 23.61 -0.61 0.42
CA ILE A 287 23.25 -1.15 -0.90
C ILE A 287 22.52 -0.09 -1.70
N ALA A 288 21.49 0.53 -1.13
CA ALA A 288 20.70 1.53 -1.82
C ALA A 288 21.63 2.63 -2.37
N LEU A 289 22.49 3.20 -1.51
CA LEU A 289 23.45 4.24 -1.89
C LEU A 289 24.47 3.76 -2.96
N ASP A 290 25.06 2.57 -2.81
CA ASP A 290 26.05 2.06 -3.78
C ASP A 290 25.41 1.74 -5.14
N SER A 291 24.17 1.25 -5.12
CA SER A 291 23.42 0.85 -6.32
C SER A 291 23.07 2.03 -7.24
N GLU A 292 23.04 3.26 -6.72
CA GLU A 292 22.78 4.48 -7.48
C GLU A 292 23.83 4.72 -8.57
N LYS A 293 25.09 4.32 -8.33
CA LYS A 293 26.20 4.39 -9.30
C LYS A 293 25.99 3.46 -10.50
N TYR A 294 25.12 2.47 -10.35
CA TYR A 294 24.92 1.39 -11.30
C TYR A 294 23.49 1.37 -11.86
N ARG A 295 22.80 2.52 -11.91
CA ARG A 295 21.44 2.64 -12.49
C ARG A 295 21.35 2.06 -13.91
N TRP A 296 22.43 2.15 -14.70
CA TRP A 296 22.51 1.58 -16.04
C TRP A 296 22.35 0.05 -16.08
N MET A 297 22.61 -0.67 -14.98
CA MET A 297 22.45 -2.12 -14.88
C MET A 297 21.00 -2.57 -14.64
N GLY A 298 20.06 -1.63 -14.44
CA GLY A 298 18.69 -1.95 -14.05
C GLY A 298 18.64 -2.76 -12.74
N PRO A 299 17.68 -3.68 -12.56
CA PRO A 299 17.47 -4.39 -11.29
C PRO A 299 18.67 -5.20 -10.77
N LYS A 300 19.60 -5.61 -11.65
CA LYS A 300 20.81 -6.37 -11.25
C LYS A 300 21.77 -5.57 -10.38
N ARG A 301 21.66 -4.23 -10.38
CA ARG A 301 22.47 -3.34 -9.52
C ARG A 301 22.40 -3.69 -8.05
N TYR A 302 21.23 -4.11 -7.57
CA TYR A 302 21.02 -4.47 -6.16
C TYR A 302 21.77 -5.75 -5.78
N ASP A 303 21.81 -6.73 -6.68
CA ASP A 303 22.50 -8.00 -6.41
C ASP A 303 24.03 -7.78 -6.41
N TYR A 304 24.54 -6.95 -7.34
CA TYR A 304 25.95 -6.55 -7.40
C TYR A 304 26.41 -5.77 -6.17
N SER A 305 25.70 -4.68 -5.84
CA SER A 305 25.99 -3.88 -4.64
C SER A 305 25.81 -4.71 -3.38
N GLY A 306 24.79 -5.59 -3.33
CA GLY A 306 24.58 -6.52 -2.23
C GLY A 306 25.80 -7.38 -1.94
N PHE A 307 26.30 -8.11 -2.95
CA PHE A 307 27.49 -8.95 -2.79
C PHE A 307 28.70 -8.18 -2.26
N LYS A 308 29.00 -7.02 -2.88
CA LYS A 308 30.10 -6.14 -2.46
C LYS A 308 29.96 -5.69 -1.01
N LYS A 309 28.75 -5.31 -0.60
CA LYS A 309 28.46 -4.81 0.75
C LYS A 309 28.43 -5.92 1.79
N ILE A 310 28.04 -7.15 1.47
CA ILE A 310 28.13 -8.28 2.40
C ILE A 310 29.58 -8.49 2.83
N ILE A 311 30.49 -8.57 1.85
CA ILE A 311 31.91 -8.88 2.10
C ILE A 311 32.59 -7.76 2.88
N ALA A 312 32.26 -6.50 2.56
CA ALA A 312 32.87 -5.34 3.19
C ALA A 312 32.21 -4.92 4.53
N ASN A 313 31.13 -5.57 4.96
CA ASN A 313 30.36 -5.14 6.13
C ASN A 313 31.13 -5.41 7.43
N LYS A 314 31.41 -4.35 8.20
CA LYS A 314 32.06 -4.43 9.53
C LYS A 314 31.07 -4.28 10.70
N GLY A 315 29.79 -4.15 10.41
CA GLY A 315 28.72 -3.76 11.32
C GLY A 315 28.74 -2.27 11.67
N TYR A 316 27.62 -1.78 12.17
CA TYR A 316 27.39 -0.39 12.54
C TYR A 316 26.96 -0.34 13.99
N GLU A 317 27.71 0.38 14.81
CA GLU A 317 27.28 0.66 16.19
C GLU A 317 26.10 1.63 16.17
N GLY A 318 25.20 1.50 17.12
CA GLY A 318 24.08 2.42 17.27
C GLY A 318 23.25 2.17 18.51
N GLU A 319 22.40 3.14 18.80
CA GLU A 319 21.42 3.11 19.88
C GLU A 319 20.02 3.32 19.30
N ILE A 320 19.10 2.42 19.65
CA ILE A 320 17.70 2.46 19.22
C ILE A 320 16.85 2.64 20.46
N VAL A 321 15.94 3.60 20.42
CA VAL A 321 15.03 3.94 21.51
C VAL A 321 13.60 3.74 20.99
N LEU A 322 12.91 2.73 21.52
CA LEU A 322 11.58 2.28 21.08
C LEU A 322 10.55 2.67 22.12
N LEU A 323 9.42 3.23 21.68
CA LEU A 323 8.28 3.46 22.57
C LEU A 323 7.63 2.10 22.90
N LYS A 324 7.52 1.71 24.17
CA LYS A 324 6.75 0.50 24.53
C LYS A 324 5.25 0.73 24.28
N SER A 325 4.56 -0.32 23.85
CA SER A 325 3.10 -0.32 23.72
C SER A 325 2.45 -0.51 25.09
N GLU A 326 1.42 0.30 25.40
CA GLU A 326 0.59 0.15 26.61
C GLU A 326 -0.36 -1.07 26.52
N ASP A 327 -0.65 -1.52 25.30
CA ASP A 327 -1.33 -2.78 25.06
C ASP A 327 -0.35 -3.91 25.38
N GLY A 328 -0.71 -4.82 26.29
CA GLY A 328 0.05 -6.01 26.70
C GLY A 328 0.40 -7.01 25.59
N GLU A 329 0.43 -6.59 24.33
CA GLU A 329 1.15 -7.23 23.22
C GLU A 329 2.66 -6.99 23.35
N GLU A 330 3.26 -7.32 24.51
CA GLU A 330 4.71 -7.53 24.59
C GLU A 330 5.06 -8.80 23.80
N GLY A 331 5.12 -8.67 22.48
CA GLY A 331 5.74 -9.64 21.59
C GLY A 331 7.25 -9.52 21.64
N VAL A 332 7.88 -9.57 22.82
CA VAL A 332 9.27 -10.02 22.87
C VAL A 332 9.20 -11.53 22.61
N TYR A 333 9.36 -11.93 21.35
CA TYR A 333 9.53 -13.35 21.00
C TYR A 333 10.93 -13.80 21.47
N SER A 334 11.16 -13.85 22.78
CA SER A 334 12.40 -14.37 23.35
C SER A 334 12.40 -15.89 23.23
N SER A 335 13.34 -16.42 22.45
CA SER A 335 13.69 -17.83 22.41
C SER A 335 14.40 -18.22 23.72
N SER A 336 13.68 -18.78 24.68
CA SER A 336 14.27 -19.56 25.77
C SER A 336 13.92 -21.03 25.58
N ALA A 337 14.89 -21.81 25.11
CA ALA A 337 14.83 -23.26 25.14
C ALA A 337 15.22 -23.73 26.55
N THR A 338 14.29 -24.31 27.33
CA THR A 338 14.63 -25.27 28.41
C THR A 338 13.42 -26.18 28.73
N THR A 339 13.73 -27.48 28.78
CA THR A 339 13.03 -28.72 29.20
C THR A 339 11.64 -28.72 29.85
N SER A 340 10.79 -29.58 29.27
CA SER A 340 9.87 -30.57 29.89
C SER A 340 9.28 -30.29 31.28
N SER A 341 7.96 -30.06 31.35
CA SER A 341 7.04 -30.83 32.20
C SER A 341 5.57 -30.46 31.92
N THR A 342 4.74 -31.49 31.97
CA THR A 342 3.30 -31.57 31.72
C THR A 342 2.48 -30.70 32.68
N SER A 343 1.64 -29.79 32.17
CA SER A 343 0.34 -29.47 32.77
C SER A 343 -0.54 -28.66 31.80
N THR A 344 -1.82 -29.02 31.81
CA THR A 344 -2.91 -28.60 30.94
C THR A 344 -3.38 -27.18 31.29
N ILE A 345 -3.34 -26.23 30.35
CA ILE A 345 -3.88 -24.85 30.48
C ILE A 345 -4.61 -24.46 29.17
N PRO A 346 -5.72 -23.69 29.22
CA PRO A 346 -6.74 -23.66 28.17
C PRO A 346 -6.33 -22.93 26.89
N SER A 347 -6.94 -23.36 25.80
CA SER A 347 -6.77 -22.87 24.43
C SER A 347 -7.35 -21.46 24.21
N SER A 348 -6.56 -20.40 24.44
CA SER A 348 -6.94 -19.05 23.98
C SER A 348 -5.77 -18.07 23.72
N ALA A 349 -4.61 -18.54 23.27
CA ALA A 349 -3.52 -17.67 22.83
C ALA A 349 -2.92 -18.16 21.51
N LYS A 350 -3.62 -17.91 20.40
CA LYS A 350 -2.99 -17.92 19.08
C LYS A 350 -2.36 -16.54 18.89
N SER A 351 -1.05 -16.46 18.73
CA SER A 351 -0.38 -15.25 18.24
C SER A 351 -0.78 -15.05 16.77
N GLU A 352 -1.86 -14.30 16.54
CA GLU A 352 -2.63 -14.26 15.29
C GLU A 352 -2.00 -13.35 14.22
N ASP A 353 -2.07 -13.81 12.98
CA ASP A 353 -1.64 -13.11 11.77
C ASP A 353 -2.36 -11.75 11.63
N SER A 354 -1.65 -10.63 11.83
CA SER A 354 -2.22 -9.29 11.71
C SER A 354 -2.18 -8.70 10.30
N ARG A 355 -2.06 -9.52 9.24
CA ARG A 355 -2.11 -9.03 7.86
C ARG A 355 -3.48 -8.44 7.49
N CYS A 356 -3.46 -7.39 6.67
CA CYS A 356 -4.67 -6.78 6.14
C CYS A 356 -5.18 -7.57 4.93
N TYR A 357 -6.45 -7.99 4.98
CA TYR A 357 -7.12 -8.76 3.92
C TYR A 357 -8.38 -8.04 3.43
N GLU A 358 -9.06 -8.62 2.44
CA GLU A 358 -10.40 -8.22 2.06
C GLU A 358 -11.35 -8.21 3.27
N ASN A 359 -12.13 -7.13 3.41
CA ASN A 359 -13.05 -6.85 4.52
C ASN A 359 -12.39 -6.91 5.91
N CYS A 360 -11.18 -6.38 6.04
CA CYS A 360 -10.46 -6.34 7.32
C CYS A 360 -11.19 -5.50 8.38
N ASP A 361 -11.72 -6.14 9.42
CA ASP A 361 -12.42 -5.50 10.54
C ASP A 361 -11.54 -4.54 11.33
N ARG A 362 -10.22 -4.82 11.43
CA ARG A 362 -9.26 -3.93 12.10
C ARG A 362 -9.14 -2.59 11.38
N CYS A 363 -9.05 -2.59 10.04
CA CYS A 363 -9.07 -1.35 9.26
C CYS A 363 -10.38 -0.59 9.46
N SER A 364 -11.52 -1.28 9.36
CA SER A 364 -12.85 -0.68 9.46
C SER A 364 -13.12 -0.07 10.84
N SER A 365 -12.75 -0.77 11.91
CA SER A 365 -12.93 -0.30 13.29
C SER A 365 -12.02 0.88 13.63
N VAL A 366 -10.78 0.90 13.12
CA VAL A 366 -9.90 2.07 13.26
C VAL A 366 -10.48 3.25 12.49
N GLN A 367 -10.99 3.03 11.28
CA GLN A 367 -11.59 4.08 10.47
C GLN A 367 -12.85 4.67 11.12
N SER A 368 -13.71 3.84 11.74
CA SER A 368 -14.90 4.31 12.44
C SER A 368 -14.52 5.15 13.67
N LYS A 369 -13.55 4.71 14.48
CA LYS A 369 -13.04 5.47 15.63
C LYS A 369 -12.50 6.85 15.22
N LEU A 370 -11.65 6.89 14.19
CA LEU A 370 -11.11 8.15 13.66
C LEU A 370 -12.22 9.08 13.13
N SER A 371 -13.31 8.51 12.61
CA SER A 371 -14.46 9.29 12.10
C SER A 371 -15.35 9.81 13.22
N GLU A 372 -15.58 9.02 14.27
CA GLU A 372 -16.35 9.42 15.46
C GLU A 372 -15.64 10.56 16.22
N GLU A 373 -14.33 10.44 16.41
CA GLU A 373 -13.50 11.51 17.00
C GLU A 373 -13.64 12.81 16.18
N PHE A 374 -13.63 12.73 14.85
CA PHE A 374 -13.81 13.88 13.97
C PHE A 374 -15.24 14.48 13.98
N LEU A 375 -16.28 13.67 14.19
CA LEU A 375 -17.66 14.16 14.25
C LEU A 375 -18.00 14.81 15.60
N SER A 376 -17.40 14.31 16.69
CA SER A 376 -17.59 14.85 18.03
C SER A 376 -17.08 16.30 18.19
N SER A 377 -16.12 16.72 17.36
CA SER A 377 -15.56 18.07 17.36
C SER A 377 -16.32 19.07 16.47
N LYS A 378 -17.45 18.69 15.86
CA LYS A 378 -18.17 19.50 14.85
C LYS A 378 -19.44 20.22 15.34
N SER A 379 -19.81 20.13 16.63
CA SER A 379 -21.10 20.65 17.16
C SER A 379 -21.06 22.05 17.79
N THR A 380 -19.95 22.77 17.71
CA THR A 380 -19.85 24.18 18.13
C THR A 380 -19.25 25.01 16.99
N ILE A 381 -20.11 25.67 16.21
CA ILE A 381 -19.68 26.70 15.25
C ILE A 381 -20.47 27.98 15.57
N ASP A 382 -19.84 28.85 16.33
CA ASP A 382 -20.02 30.30 16.19
C ASP A 382 -18.64 30.95 16.34
N GLY A 383 -18.39 31.96 15.51
CA GLY A 383 -17.05 32.46 15.23
C GLY A 383 -16.33 33.05 16.44
N ASP A 384 -15.28 32.38 16.89
CA ASP A 384 -14.01 32.95 17.30
C ASP A 384 -13.04 31.79 17.59
N LYS A 385 -11.75 32.04 17.39
CA LYS A 385 -10.63 31.11 17.59
C LYS A 385 -10.87 30.05 18.68
N MET A 386 -11.15 28.80 18.27
CA MET A 386 -10.91 27.56 19.02
C MET A 386 -11.43 26.34 18.22
N ASP A 387 -10.83 25.14 18.19
CA ASP A 387 -10.47 24.28 19.32
C ASP A 387 -9.41 23.20 19.02
N TYR A 388 -8.51 23.04 19.99
CA TYR A 388 -7.93 21.83 20.63
C TYR A 388 -7.60 20.56 19.83
N VAL A 389 -6.34 20.11 19.86
CA VAL A 389 -5.76 19.26 20.93
C VAL A 389 -6.59 18.00 21.20
N LEU A 390 -6.19 16.90 20.55
CA LEU A 390 -5.78 15.66 21.21
C LEU A 390 -4.77 14.96 20.29
N MET A 391 -3.68 14.48 20.89
CA MET A 391 -2.58 13.69 20.30
C MET A 391 -1.33 14.43 19.78
N THR A 392 -0.92 15.50 20.46
CA THR A 392 0.50 15.86 20.63
C THR A 392 0.72 16.52 22.00
N PRO A 393 1.67 16.05 22.84
CA PRO A 393 2.21 16.90 23.90
C PRO A 393 3.11 17.93 23.21
N SER A 394 2.65 19.17 23.18
CA SER A 394 3.43 20.34 22.80
C SER A 394 4.51 20.58 23.87
N ILE A 395 5.76 20.71 23.43
CA ILE A 395 6.82 21.35 24.23
C ILE A 395 7.57 22.30 23.29
N GLN A 396 7.29 23.60 23.39
CA GLN A 396 8.31 24.60 23.14
C GLN A 396 8.67 25.28 24.47
N ASN A 397 9.88 24.96 24.90
CA ASN A 397 10.80 25.71 25.76
C ASN A 397 10.26 26.31 27.06
N ASN A 398 10.30 25.49 28.11
CA ASN A 398 11.06 25.79 29.32
C ASN A 398 11.28 24.48 30.09
N ASN A 399 12.49 23.92 30.02
CA ASN A 399 13.01 22.86 30.91
C ASN A 399 12.07 21.71 31.35
N LYS A 400 11.09 21.32 30.52
CA LYS A 400 10.16 20.20 30.76
C LYS A 400 10.04 19.29 29.55
N PHE A 401 11.18 18.92 28.96
CA PHE A 401 11.25 17.94 27.85
C PHE A 401 11.06 16.47 28.30
N LEU A 402 10.60 16.24 29.54
CA LEU A 402 10.57 14.93 30.20
C LEU A 402 9.27 14.62 30.97
N GLU A 403 8.20 15.41 30.86
CA GLU A 403 6.98 15.13 31.62
C GLU A 403 5.74 14.99 30.73
N ASN A 404 5.06 13.85 30.90
CA ASN A 404 3.83 13.32 30.28
C ASN A 404 4.12 12.21 29.25
N ILE A 405 4.12 10.91 29.58
CA ILE A 405 3.53 10.07 30.63
C ILE A 405 4.59 8.98 30.94
N ASP A 406 4.47 8.19 32.01
CA ASP A 406 5.22 6.95 32.34
C ASP A 406 5.21 5.89 31.21
N ARG A 407 5.56 6.27 29.99
CA ARG A 407 5.73 5.38 28.85
C ARG A 407 7.16 4.93 28.86
N GLU A 408 7.34 3.72 29.38
CA GLU A 408 8.64 3.11 29.47
C GLU A 408 9.23 2.99 28.05
N TRP A 409 10.43 3.53 27.83
CA TRP A 409 11.14 3.39 26.57
C TRP A 409 12.04 2.18 26.64
N LYS A 410 12.05 1.37 25.59
CA LYS A 410 13.03 0.27 25.46
C LYS A 410 14.23 0.76 24.69
N ILE A 411 15.41 0.67 25.31
CA ILE A 411 16.67 1.04 24.69
C ILE A 411 17.41 -0.22 24.27
N VAL A 412 17.81 -0.29 23.00
CA VAL A 412 18.62 -1.37 22.44
C VAL A 412 19.90 -0.79 21.87
N LYS A 413 21.03 -1.12 22.48
CA LYS A 413 22.36 -0.68 22.03
C LYS A 413 23.16 -1.84 21.45
N GLY A 414 24.08 -1.52 20.55
CA GLY A 414 25.16 -2.42 20.14
C GLY A 414 25.45 -2.35 18.66
N LYS A 415 26.12 -3.39 18.16
CA LYS A 415 26.55 -3.49 16.77
C LYS A 415 25.55 -4.24 15.91
N PHE A 416 25.11 -3.60 14.84
CA PHE A 416 24.10 -4.13 13.92
C PHE A 416 24.69 -4.40 12.53
N PHE A 417 24.19 -5.43 11.87
CA PHE A 417 24.38 -5.64 10.44
C PHE A 417 23.43 -4.74 9.64
N MET A 418 22.16 -4.70 10.05
CA MET A 418 21.13 -3.79 9.54
C MET A 418 20.06 -3.54 10.59
N ILE A 419 19.34 -2.43 10.43
CA ILE A 419 18.16 -2.05 11.20
C ILE A 419 17.09 -1.67 10.18
N SER A 420 15.86 -2.14 10.35
CA SER A 420 14.75 -1.80 9.46
C SER A 420 13.50 -1.46 10.25
N GLY A 421 12.74 -0.46 9.82
CA GLY A 421 11.39 -0.18 10.28
C GLY A 421 10.41 -0.37 9.12
N ALA A 422 9.50 -1.31 9.23
CA ALA A 422 8.52 -1.62 8.20
C ALA A 422 7.09 -1.46 8.75
N ASN A 423 6.21 -0.84 7.99
CA ASN A 423 4.78 -0.67 8.30
C ASN A 423 3.87 -1.42 7.31
N VAL A 424 4.48 -2.18 6.40
CA VAL A 424 3.80 -3.16 5.53
C VAL A 424 4.65 -4.42 5.50
N SER A 425 4.14 -5.51 4.94
CA SER A 425 4.90 -6.77 4.92
C SER A 425 6.25 -6.67 4.21
N CYS A 426 6.34 -5.75 3.25
CA CYS A 426 7.43 -5.63 2.29
C CYS A 426 7.60 -6.88 1.42
N ALA A 427 6.50 -7.62 1.21
CA ALA A 427 6.50 -8.81 0.37
C ALA A 427 6.65 -8.44 -1.11
N CYS A 428 7.53 -9.16 -1.79
CA CYS A 428 7.79 -9.00 -3.22
C CYS A 428 8.28 -10.32 -3.82
N PRO A 429 8.42 -10.46 -5.15
CA PRO A 429 8.91 -11.70 -5.76
C PRO A 429 10.29 -12.17 -5.27
N LYS A 430 11.14 -11.25 -4.78
CA LYS A 430 12.46 -11.58 -4.19
C LYS A 430 12.40 -11.93 -2.70
N ALA A 431 11.36 -11.50 -2.00
CA ALA A 431 11.15 -11.73 -0.58
C ALA A 431 9.66 -12.05 -0.36
N PRO A 432 9.20 -13.29 -0.60
CA PRO A 432 7.78 -13.63 -0.70
C PRO A 432 6.98 -13.39 0.59
N ASN A 433 7.62 -13.54 1.75
CA ASN A 433 7.02 -13.21 3.06
C ASN A 433 7.35 -11.78 3.50
N GLY A 434 8.21 -11.09 2.76
CA GLY A 434 8.74 -9.78 3.10
C GLY A 434 9.58 -9.75 4.38
N PHE A 435 9.92 -8.54 4.83
CA PHE A 435 10.72 -8.30 6.04
C PHE A 435 9.86 -8.35 7.31
N ALA A 436 8.58 -8.03 7.19
CA ALA A 436 7.67 -7.89 8.32
C ALA A 436 6.34 -8.59 8.04
N PRO A 437 6.31 -9.94 7.90
CA PRO A 437 5.16 -10.68 7.35
C PRO A 437 3.83 -10.43 8.04
N ASN A 438 3.84 -9.97 9.30
CA ASN A 438 2.62 -9.73 10.08
C ASN A 438 2.22 -8.25 10.13
N SER A 439 2.95 -7.35 9.48
CA SER A 439 2.62 -5.92 9.46
C SER A 439 1.25 -5.71 8.83
N HIS A 440 0.44 -4.90 9.50
CA HIS A 440 -0.88 -4.48 9.04
C HIS A 440 -0.75 -3.16 8.29
N LEU A 441 -1.62 -2.90 7.31
CA LEU A 441 -1.54 -1.69 6.47
C LEU A 441 -2.08 -0.41 7.15
N GLY A 442 -2.85 -0.54 8.22
CA GLY A 442 -3.72 0.52 8.72
C GLY A 442 -3.97 0.51 10.24
N ASP A 443 -2.99 0.09 11.04
CA ASP A 443 -3.11 0.01 12.51
C ASP A 443 -2.18 0.96 13.29
N GLY A 444 -1.33 1.69 12.57
CA GLY A 444 -0.40 2.69 13.08
C GLY A 444 0.80 2.11 13.80
N PHE A 445 1.20 0.87 13.49
CA PHE A 445 2.40 0.25 14.06
C PHE A 445 3.54 0.11 13.03
N ILE A 446 4.74 -0.04 13.56
CA ILE A 446 5.98 -0.28 12.85
C ILE A 446 6.60 -1.54 13.43
N ASP A 447 6.89 -2.51 12.58
CA ASP A 447 7.74 -3.64 12.89
C ASP A 447 9.21 -3.21 12.70
N VAL A 448 9.90 -3.03 13.82
CA VAL A 448 11.33 -2.71 13.87
C VAL A 448 12.13 -4.01 13.93
N ILE A 449 12.85 -4.33 12.87
CA ILE A 449 13.71 -5.52 12.74
C ILE A 449 15.16 -5.12 12.99
N LEU A 450 15.76 -5.69 14.03
CA LEU A 450 17.16 -5.47 14.41
C LEU A 450 17.96 -6.72 14.07
N VAL A 451 18.94 -6.60 13.19
CA VAL A 451 19.85 -7.70 12.86
C VAL A 451 21.19 -7.42 13.49
N ARG A 452 21.57 -8.19 14.50
CA ARG A 452 22.87 -8.06 15.16
C ARG A 452 24.00 -8.35 14.18
N ARG A 453 25.14 -7.67 14.36
CA ARG A 453 26.36 -7.98 13.61
C ARG A 453 26.78 -9.41 13.94
N THR A 454 26.94 -10.24 12.91
CA THR A 454 27.45 -11.61 13.02
C THR A 454 28.58 -11.87 12.02
N ASN A 455 28.73 -13.11 11.56
CA ASN A 455 29.66 -13.51 10.50
C ASN A 455 28.96 -13.53 9.13
N VAL A 456 29.75 -13.59 8.05
CA VAL A 456 29.24 -13.58 6.67
C VAL A 456 28.29 -14.76 6.41
N ILE A 457 28.54 -15.93 7.00
CA ILE A 457 27.69 -17.14 6.84
C ILE A 457 26.28 -16.88 7.36
N ASN A 458 26.16 -16.27 8.55
CA ASN A 458 24.87 -15.91 9.14
C ASN A 458 24.17 -14.80 8.34
N ASN A 459 24.91 -13.83 7.80
CA ASN A 459 24.34 -12.82 6.90
C ASN A 459 23.78 -13.46 5.62
N ILE A 460 24.48 -14.44 5.03
CA ILE A 460 23.99 -15.21 3.88
C ILE A 460 22.76 -16.03 4.27
N ARG A 461 22.77 -16.67 5.46
CA ARG A 461 21.63 -17.42 5.99
C ARG A 461 20.38 -16.54 6.13
N LEU A 462 20.54 -15.28 6.55
CA LEU A 462 19.44 -14.31 6.59
C LEU A 462 18.87 -14.03 5.20
N LEU A 463 19.73 -13.77 4.20
CA LEU A 463 19.28 -13.50 2.83
C LEU A 463 18.59 -14.71 2.19
N LEU A 464 19.11 -15.91 2.43
CA LEU A 464 18.48 -17.16 2.01
C LEU A 464 17.13 -17.39 2.70
N CYS A 465 16.98 -16.95 3.95
CA CYS A 465 15.70 -16.95 4.65
C CYS A 465 14.72 -15.98 3.96
N LEU A 466 15.12 -14.73 3.71
CA LEU A 466 14.25 -13.76 3.03
C LEU A 466 13.77 -14.25 1.65
N ALA A 467 14.61 -14.96 0.91
CA ALA A 467 14.28 -15.47 -0.43
C ALA A 467 13.34 -16.71 -0.43
N ARG A 468 13.13 -17.38 0.71
CA ARG A 468 12.35 -18.63 0.79
C ARG A 468 10.94 -18.39 1.32
N THR A 469 9.94 -18.93 0.64
CA THR A 469 8.50 -18.85 0.98
C THR A 469 8.14 -19.48 2.33
N ASN A 470 8.85 -20.52 2.78
CA ASN A 470 8.52 -21.27 4.00
C ASN A 470 9.43 -20.94 5.17
N SER A 471 9.97 -19.72 5.22
CA SER A 471 10.91 -19.34 6.27
C SER A 471 10.58 -17.99 6.88
N ASN A 472 11.05 -17.80 8.12
CA ASN A 472 10.74 -16.64 8.93
C ASN A 472 12.03 -16.15 9.58
N ILE A 473 12.42 -14.91 9.27
CA ILE A 473 13.65 -14.30 9.76
C ILE A 473 13.67 -14.18 11.29
N ARG A 474 12.50 -14.14 11.94
CA ARG A 474 12.35 -14.08 13.41
C ARG A 474 12.86 -15.34 14.12
N ARG A 475 13.03 -16.46 13.39
CA ARG A 475 13.60 -17.70 13.94
C ARG A 475 15.14 -17.67 14.01
N LEU A 476 15.77 -16.65 13.45
CA LEU A 476 17.22 -16.51 13.47
C LEU A 476 17.65 -15.88 14.80
N PRO A 477 18.61 -16.48 15.54
CA PRO A 477 18.95 -16.06 16.91
C PRO A 477 19.63 -14.67 16.99
N PHE A 478 19.99 -14.10 15.85
CA PHE A 478 20.61 -12.78 15.73
C PHE A 478 19.66 -11.72 15.15
N VAL A 479 18.36 -12.04 15.07
CA VAL A 479 17.30 -11.14 14.61
C VAL A 479 16.34 -10.90 15.77
N GLU A 480 16.20 -9.63 16.17
CA GLU A 480 15.20 -9.17 17.13
C GLU A 480 14.11 -8.41 16.37
N THR A 481 12.84 -8.51 16.79
CA THR A 481 11.73 -7.75 16.20
C THR A 481 10.93 -7.09 17.31
N HIS A 482 10.60 -5.82 17.13
CA HIS A 482 9.81 -5.03 18.07
C HIS A 482 8.69 -4.32 17.31
N ARG A 483 7.48 -4.37 17.85
CA ARG A 483 6.36 -3.59 17.34
C ARG A 483 6.26 -2.28 18.13
N THR A 484 6.22 -1.14 17.46
CA THR A 484 6.11 0.17 18.12
C THR A 484 5.42 1.19 17.23
N ARG A 485 4.97 2.32 17.79
CA ARG A 485 4.42 3.45 17.02
C ARG A 485 5.48 4.52 16.74
N LYS A 486 6.59 4.51 17.48
CA LYS A 486 7.62 5.55 17.42
C LYS A 486 8.96 4.97 17.84
N PHE A 487 10.00 5.25 17.07
CA PHE A 487 11.37 4.91 17.46
C PHE A 487 12.37 5.96 17.00
N TYR A 488 13.47 6.03 17.72
CA TYR A 488 14.59 6.91 17.42
C TYR A 488 15.86 6.08 17.28
N PHE A 489 16.71 6.44 16.33
CA PHE A 489 18.04 5.87 16.19
C PHE A 489 19.10 6.96 16.30
N ARG A 490 20.19 6.62 16.99
CA ARG A 490 21.38 7.45 17.12
C ARG A 490 22.62 6.67 16.73
N ALA A 491 23.39 7.20 15.80
CA ALA A 491 24.73 6.70 15.53
C ALA A 491 25.72 7.22 16.60
N PRO A 492 26.81 6.50 16.88
CA PRO A 492 27.87 7.01 17.73
C PRO A 492 28.42 8.31 17.15
N LYS A 493 28.52 9.35 17.99
CA LYS A 493 29.21 10.58 17.61
C LYS A 493 30.67 10.24 17.36
N THR A 494 31.17 10.51 16.16
CA THR A 494 32.61 10.50 15.91
C THR A 494 33.20 11.71 16.64
N SER A 495 33.83 11.49 17.79
CA SER A 495 34.68 12.49 18.41
C SER A 495 35.89 12.72 17.51
N CYS A 496 35.88 13.82 16.77
CA CYS A 496 37.05 14.40 16.14
C CYS A 496 37.52 15.60 16.97
N ASP A 497 37.78 15.38 18.26
CA ASP A 497 38.52 16.31 19.11
C ASP A 497 39.72 15.55 19.66
N ASP A 498 40.77 15.44 18.85
CA ASP A 498 42.14 15.11 19.28
C ASP A 498 43.11 15.64 18.21
N SER A 499 42.95 16.91 17.84
CA SER A 499 44.09 17.70 17.37
C SER A 499 44.93 18.03 18.60
N ILE A 500 45.84 17.12 18.98
CA ILE A 500 46.98 17.49 19.81
C ILE A 500 47.75 18.55 19.01
N ASN A 501 47.91 19.75 19.58
CA ASN A 501 48.70 20.82 18.99
C ASN A 501 50.06 20.29 18.50
N GLY A 502 50.28 20.25 17.18
CA GLY A 502 51.60 20.00 16.58
C GLY A 502 51.75 18.79 15.63
N SER A 503 50.71 18.01 15.33
CA SER A 503 50.80 16.93 14.32
C SER A 503 50.16 17.33 12.98
N CYS A 504 50.95 17.37 11.90
CA CYS A 504 50.50 17.62 10.53
C CYS A 504 50.16 16.34 9.73
N GLN A 505 49.88 15.22 10.41
CA GLN A 505 49.44 13.99 9.76
C GLN A 505 48.09 13.57 10.36
N PRO A 506 47.03 13.40 9.55
CA PRO A 506 45.82 12.76 10.04
C PRO A 506 46.18 11.30 10.34
N ILE A 507 46.38 10.98 11.62
CA ILE A 507 46.32 9.60 12.08
C ILE A 507 44.96 9.09 11.61
N SER A 508 44.93 7.99 10.86
CA SER A 508 43.67 7.39 10.44
C SER A 508 42.95 6.89 11.69
N CYS A 509 42.22 7.76 12.37
CA CYS A 509 41.21 7.36 13.31
C CYS A 509 40.36 6.36 12.56
N SER A 510 40.24 5.14 13.07
CA SER A 510 39.29 4.16 12.58
C SER A 510 37.91 4.75 12.76
N SER A 511 37.50 5.60 11.80
CA SER A 511 36.26 6.33 11.87
C SER A 511 35.17 5.27 11.99
N ASN A 512 34.38 5.36 13.05
CA ASN A 512 33.16 4.58 13.17
C ASN A 512 32.30 4.98 11.97
N LYS A 513 32.43 4.21 10.89
CA LYS A 513 31.84 4.54 9.61
C LYS A 513 30.32 4.42 9.76
N THR A 514 29.65 5.57 9.80
CA THR A 514 28.19 5.64 9.80
C THR A 514 27.67 5.13 8.45
N SER A 515 26.54 4.44 8.49
CA SER A 515 25.77 4.08 7.31
C SER A 515 24.82 5.22 6.94
N HIS A 516 24.08 5.00 5.87
CA HIS A 516 23.00 5.85 5.40
C HIS A 516 21.68 5.10 5.56
N TRP A 517 20.58 5.84 5.59
CA TRP A 517 19.25 5.27 5.58
C TRP A 517 18.73 5.16 4.14
N ASN A 518 18.15 4.01 3.81
CA ASN A 518 17.26 3.85 2.67
C ASN A 518 15.82 4.03 3.15
N CYS A 519 15.05 4.89 2.52
CA CYS A 519 13.68 5.25 2.87
C CYS A 519 12.82 5.11 1.61
N ASP A 520 12.13 3.98 1.44
CA ASP A 520 11.38 3.64 0.21
C ASP A 520 12.18 3.78 -1.11
N GLY A 521 13.48 3.51 -1.06
CA GLY A 521 14.38 3.61 -2.22
C GLY A 521 15.18 4.92 -2.28
N GLU A 522 14.90 5.85 -1.38
CA GLU A 522 15.56 7.14 -1.32
C GLU A 522 16.59 7.22 -0.19
N ILE A 523 17.67 7.97 -0.38
CA ILE A 523 18.76 8.05 0.60
C ILE A 523 18.54 9.21 1.56
N ILE A 524 18.66 8.92 2.87
CA ILE A 524 18.77 9.91 3.94
C ILE A 524 20.19 9.83 4.50
N HIS A 525 20.89 10.96 4.48
CA HIS A 525 22.30 11.07 4.87
C HIS A 525 22.49 11.25 6.37
N ASP A 526 21.53 11.87 7.05
CA ASP A 526 21.57 12.01 8.50
C ASP A 526 21.36 10.63 9.14
N PRO A 527 22.35 10.10 9.90
CA PRO A 527 22.15 8.85 10.59
C PRO A 527 21.14 8.98 11.73
N ASP A 528 21.02 10.14 12.36
CA ASP A 528 20.21 10.34 13.57
C ASP A 528 18.79 10.72 13.17
N ILE A 529 17.86 9.76 13.27
CA ILE A 529 16.49 9.97 12.83
C ILE A 529 15.47 9.54 13.88
N LEU A 530 14.38 10.30 13.93
CA LEU A 530 13.15 9.96 14.63
C LEU A 530 12.12 9.48 13.60
N ILE A 531 11.51 8.33 13.87
CA ILE A 531 10.44 7.77 13.05
C ILE A 531 9.17 7.66 13.87
N LYS A 532 8.06 8.13 13.31
CA LYS A 532 6.72 8.08 13.92
C LYS A 532 5.71 7.56 12.90
N SER A 533 4.92 6.57 13.30
CA SER A 533 3.80 6.07 12.50
C SER A 533 2.57 6.96 12.63
N HIS A 534 1.87 7.15 11.52
CA HIS A 534 0.62 7.90 11.41
C HIS A 534 -0.43 6.95 10.86
N CYS A 535 -1.40 6.63 11.70
CA CYS A 535 -2.40 5.60 11.39
C CYS A 535 -3.34 6.08 10.27
N GLN A 536 -3.47 5.28 9.22
CA GLN A 536 -4.40 5.52 8.10
C GLN A 536 -4.31 6.94 7.51
N LEU A 537 -3.09 7.48 7.43
CA LEU A 537 -2.81 8.87 7.07
C LEU A 537 -3.25 9.22 5.64
N ILE A 538 -3.23 8.27 4.70
CA ILE A 538 -3.72 8.46 3.34
C ILE A 538 -4.79 7.44 3.00
N ASN A 539 -5.68 7.78 2.07
CA ASN A 539 -6.60 6.82 1.48
C ASN A 539 -6.03 6.30 0.17
N VAL A 540 -6.08 4.98 -0.05
CA VAL A 540 -5.63 4.33 -1.28
C VAL A 540 -6.71 3.44 -1.86
N PHE A 541 -6.80 3.35 -3.19
CA PHE A 541 -7.74 2.44 -3.84
C PHE A 541 -7.31 1.00 -3.66
N MET A 542 -8.09 0.21 -2.92
CA MET A 542 -7.82 -1.20 -2.69
C MET A 542 -9.05 -1.96 -2.18
N ARG A 543 -9.11 -3.25 -2.49
CA ARG A 543 -10.00 -4.22 -1.80
C ARG A 543 -9.31 -5.04 -0.72
N GLY A 544 -7.98 -5.07 -0.73
CA GLY A 544 -7.17 -5.97 0.08
C GLY A 544 -6.91 -7.31 -0.62
N PRO A 545 -5.81 -8.00 -0.28
CA PRO A 545 -5.58 -9.38 -0.69
C PRO A 545 -6.72 -10.30 -0.22
N TYR A 546 -7.06 -11.27 -1.06
CA TYR A 546 -7.93 -12.39 -0.75
C TYR A 546 -7.08 -13.61 -0.34
N GLU A 547 -7.41 -14.21 0.79
CA GLU A 547 -6.85 -15.50 1.20
C GLU A 547 -7.91 -16.60 1.01
N PRO A 548 -7.68 -17.59 0.13
CA PRO A 548 -8.63 -18.69 -0.04
C PRO A 548 -8.72 -19.48 1.26
N SER A 549 -9.90 -19.53 1.86
CA SER A 549 -10.13 -20.37 3.04
C SER A 549 -9.74 -21.83 2.75
N ASN A 550 -9.00 -22.47 3.66
CA ASN A 550 -8.64 -23.89 3.55
C ASN A 550 -9.87 -24.82 3.62
N THR A 551 -11.05 -24.28 3.92
CA THR A 551 -12.33 -25.00 4.05
C THR A 551 -13.08 -25.19 2.74
N GLN A 552 -12.65 -24.61 1.62
CA GLN A 552 -13.20 -24.98 0.30
C GLN A 552 -12.43 -26.16 -0.33
N LYS A 553 -12.37 -27.29 0.40
CA LYS A 553 -12.53 -28.58 -0.27
C LYS A 553 -14.02 -28.75 -0.43
N SER A 554 -14.47 -28.88 -1.67
CA SER A 554 -15.85 -29.23 -2.03
C SER A 554 -16.42 -30.30 -1.09
N CYS A 555 -17.22 -29.87 -0.11
CA CYS A 555 -18.17 -30.77 0.54
C CYS A 555 -19.33 -30.92 -0.45
N GLY A 556 -19.13 -31.81 -1.43
CA GLY A 556 -20.22 -32.37 -2.20
C GLY A 556 -20.97 -33.32 -1.29
N SER A 557 -21.93 -32.81 -0.51
CA SER A 557 -23.09 -33.55 0.00
C SER A 557 -23.92 -32.63 0.89
N CYS A 558 -25.16 -32.44 0.45
CA CYS A 558 -26.36 -32.18 1.24
C CYS A 558 -26.36 -31.02 2.24
N PHE A 559 -27.18 -30.01 1.96
CA PHE A 559 -27.91 -29.28 3.00
C PHE A 559 -29.37 -29.07 2.53
N PRO A 560 -30.31 -29.02 3.50
CA PRO A 560 -31.67 -29.57 3.40
C PRO A 560 -32.64 -28.80 2.53
#